data_AF-A0A3E0PEF9-F1
#
_entry.id   AF-A0A3E0PEF9-F1
#
_cell.length_a   1.000
_cell.length_b   1.000
_cell.length_c   1.000
_cell.angle_alpha   90.00
_cell.angle_beta   90.00
_cell.angle_gamma   90.00
#
_symmetry.space_group_name_H-M   'P 1'
#
loop_
_entity.id
_entity.type
_entity.pdbx_description
1 polymer ?
#
loop_
_entity_poly.entity_id
_entity_poly.type
_entity_poly.pdbx_seq_one_letter_code
_entity_poly.pdbx_strand_id
1 'polypeptide(L)'
;MYKVIAVFIAILVVSSSAFAQGAAAAGEKVTVTNIQMPADSDTGMISGKLSDGQKLSSLRWAENSSVACFPGTRFEQFDGSHVFYRVTLPAASSMKIVLKPEDGKKINLYALRQSARGDQPVPPNVSRAISCEASYPIYANVSATRRVQNEDTGRKVEYISVNSPYSILIGVAGAEGLTEGSFDLYIEIKPR
;
A
#
# COMPACT_ATOMS: atom_id res chain seq x y z
N MET A 1 77.43 -28.55 24.66
CA MET A 1 77.45 -27.71 23.45
C MET A 1 76.56 -28.34 22.40
N TYR A 2 75.31 -27.89 22.24
CA TYR A 2 74.50 -28.14 21.03
C TYR A 2 73.55 -26.96 20.82
N LYS A 3 73.69 -26.34 19.65
CA LYS A 3 72.89 -25.23 19.14
C LYS A 3 71.51 -25.76 18.74
N VAL A 4 70.44 -25.03 19.03
CA VAL A 4 69.16 -25.19 18.35
C VAL A 4 68.76 -23.86 17.73
N ILE A 5 68.50 -23.93 16.44
CA ILE A 5 68.28 -22.85 15.48
C ILE A 5 66.84 -22.39 15.59
N ALA A 6 66.65 -21.07 15.69
CA ALA A 6 65.35 -20.43 15.62
C ALA A 6 64.80 -20.51 14.19
N VAL A 7 63.61 -21.09 14.03
CA VAL A 7 62.84 -21.06 12.78
C VAL A 7 61.74 -20.01 12.94
N PHE A 8 61.90 -18.88 12.26
CA PHE A 8 60.88 -17.85 12.12
C PHE A 8 59.84 -18.33 11.09
N ILE A 9 58.63 -18.67 11.56
CA ILE A 9 57.47 -18.92 10.70
C ILE A 9 56.76 -17.58 10.49
N ALA A 10 56.87 -17.03 9.28
CA ALA A 10 56.10 -15.87 8.85
C ALA A 10 54.67 -16.32 8.50
N ILE A 11 53.70 -15.97 9.35
CA ILE A 11 52.28 -16.20 9.11
C ILE A 11 51.76 -15.08 8.20
N LEU A 12 51.39 -15.46 6.97
CA LEU A 12 50.79 -14.59 5.98
C LEU A 12 49.28 -14.46 6.29
N VAL A 13 48.86 -13.31 6.80
CA VAL A 13 47.44 -13.01 7.07
C VAL A 13 46.77 -12.61 5.76
N VAL A 14 45.99 -13.53 5.18
CA VAL A 14 45.10 -13.23 4.06
C VAL A 14 43.85 -12.57 4.63
N SER A 15 43.73 -11.25 4.45
CA SER A 15 42.52 -10.50 4.79
C SER A 15 41.41 -10.84 3.80
N SER A 16 40.49 -11.70 4.22
CA SER A 16 39.24 -11.96 3.49
C SER A 16 38.34 -10.73 3.60
N SER A 17 38.20 -9.99 2.51
CA SER A 17 37.17 -8.96 2.35
C SER A 17 35.80 -9.64 2.35
N ALA A 18 35.12 -9.65 3.50
CA ALA A 18 33.71 -9.96 3.56
C ALA A 18 32.96 -8.84 2.85
N PHE A 19 32.49 -9.10 1.62
CA PHE A 19 31.43 -8.29 1.03
C PHE A 19 30.23 -8.37 1.96
N ALA A 20 29.88 -7.25 2.58
CA ALA A 20 28.61 -7.10 3.28
C ALA A 20 27.50 -7.29 2.25
N GLN A 21 26.92 -8.49 2.22
CA GLN A 21 25.65 -8.74 1.58
C GLN A 21 24.64 -7.87 2.31
N GLY A 22 24.21 -6.79 1.66
CA GLY A 22 23.16 -5.92 2.16
C GLY A 22 21.96 -6.79 2.51
N ALA A 23 21.59 -6.79 3.78
CA ALA A 23 20.43 -7.50 4.28
C ALA A 23 19.20 -7.08 3.46
N ALA A 24 18.53 -8.05 2.84
CA ALA A 24 17.15 -7.87 2.43
C ALA A 24 16.39 -7.40 3.68
N ALA A 25 15.75 -6.23 3.60
CA ALA A 25 14.97 -5.67 4.69
C ALA A 25 14.00 -6.75 5.20
N ALA A 26 14.16 -7.14 6.47
CA ALA A 26 13.21 -8.00 7.16
C ALA A 26 11.82 -7.36 6.99
N GLY A 27 10.89 -8.09 6.39
CA GLY A 27 9.63 -7.55 5.91
C GLY A 27 8.89 -6.81 7.02
N GLU A 28 8.62 -5.53 6.79
CA GLU A 28 7.79 -4.71 7.67
C GLU A 28 6.45 -5.43 7.89
N LYS A 29 6.12 -5.73 9.15
CA LYS A 29 4.88 -6.42 9.50
C LYS A 29 3.75 -5.40 9.50
N VAL A 30 2.77 -5.62 8.64
CA VAL A 30 1.61 -4.74 8.45
C VAL A 30 0.34 -5.54 8.74
N THR A 31 -0.60 -4.93 9.46
CA THR A 31 -1.91 -5.55 9.77
C THR A 31 -2.89 -5.31 8.62
N VAL A 32 -3.63 -6.35 8.25
CA VAL A 32 -4.73 -6.27 7.27
C VAL A 32 -6.02 -6.75 7.92
N THR A 33 -7.03 -5.90 7.89
CA THR A 33 -8.37 -6.24 8.35
C THR A 33 -9.17 -6.85 7.20
N ASN A 34 -9.54 -8.12 7.32
CA ASN A 34 -10.44 -8.73 6.34
C ASN A 34 -11.86 -8.19 6.56
N ILE A 35 -12.49 -7.77 5.48
CA ILE A 35 -13.86 -7.28 5.46
C ILE A 35 -14.78 -8.43 5.06
N GLN A 36 -15.73 -8.73 5.94
CA GLN A 36 -16.90 -9.52 5.60
C GLN A 36 -18.06 -8.56 5.33
N MET A 37 -18.67 -8.68 4.15
CA MET A 37 -19.90 -7.96 3.85
C MET A 37 -21.01 -8.45 4.78
N PRO A 38 -21.92 -7.56 5.25
CA PRO A 38 -23.06 -7.98 6.03
C PRO A 38 -23.88 -9.05 5.29
N ALA A 39 -24.43 -10.01 6.04
CA ALA A 39 -25.31 -11.02 5.46
C ALA A 39 -26.47 -10.34 4.72
N ASP A 40 -26.81 -10.86 3.54
CA ASP A 40 -27.90 -10.38 2.70
C ASP A 40 -27.81 -8.90 2.28
N SER A 41 -26.60 -8.31 2.31
CA SER A 41 -26.34 -6.94 1.87
C SER A 41 -25.24 -6.87 0.81
N ASP A 42 -25.54 -6.13 -0.26
CA ASP A 42 -24.57 -5.72 -1.28
C ASP A 42 -23.70 -4.55 -0.82
N THR A 43 -23.97 -3.99 0.37
CA THR A 43 -23.28 -2.81 0.90
C THR A 43 -22.74 -3.04 2.31
N GLY A 44 -21.59 -2.42 2.60
CA GLY A 44 -20.95 -2.42 3.91
C GLY A 44 -20.33 -1.06 4.20
N MET A 45 -20.26 -0.71 5.48
CA MET A 45 -19.60 0.51 5.97
C MET A 45 -18.68 0.14 7.12
N ILE A 46 -17.48 0.72 7.12
CA ILE A 46 -16.48 0.55 8.17
C ILE A 46 -16.02 1.92 8.61
N SER A 47 -16.10 2.19 9.90
CA SER A 47 -15.44 3.35 10.50
C SER A 47 -14.05 2.93 10.97
N GLY A 48 -13.03 3.68 10.58
CA GLY A 48 -11.63 3.38 10.87
C GLY A 48 -10.84 4.61 11.30
N LYS A 49 -9.64 4.38 11.84
CA LYS A 49 -8.72 5.45 12.25
C LYS A 49 -7.32 5.21 11.70
N LEU A 50 -6.66 6.28 11.26
CA LEU A 50 -5.26 6.20 10.82
C LEU A 50 -4.29 5.81 11.95
N SER A 51 -4.67 6.05 13.20
CA SER A 51 -3.90 5.65 14.39
C SER A 51 -3.79 4.13 14.57
N ASP A 52 -4.68 3.36 13.93
CA ASP A 52 -4.67 1.89 13.98
C ASP A 52 -3.67 1.30 12.96
N GLY A 53 -3.04 2.16 12.17
CA GLY A 53 -2.10 1.84 11.12
C GLY A 53 -0.66 2.18 11.47
N GLN A 54 0.17 2.23 10.43
CA GLN A 54 1.55 2.69 10.56
C GLN A 54 2.03 3.39 9.29
N LYS A 55 3.07 4.23 9.44
CA LYS A 55 3.83 4.73 8.29
C LYS A 55 4.61 3.59 7.65
N LEU A 56 4.55 3.51 6.33
CA LEU A 56 5.36 2.55 5.58
C LEU A 56 6.81 3.05 5.49
N SER A 57 7.77 2.13 5.58
CA SER A 57 9.19 2.44 5.38
C SER A 57 9.52 2.92 3.97
N SER A 58 8.67 2.59 2.97
CA SER A 58 8.84 3.03 1.59
C SER A 58 7.53 3.00 0.81
N LEU A 59 7.36 3.98 -0.10
CA LEU A 59 6.28 4.02 -1.09
C LEU A 59 6.73 3.61 -2.49
N ARG A 60 8.01 3.24 -2.67
CA ARG A 60 8.57 2.89 -4.00
C ARG A 60 7.89 1.70 -4.66
N TRP A 61 7.24 0.84 -3.87
CA TRP A 61 6.39 -0.24 -4.38
C TRP A 61 5.26 0.28 -5.27
N ALA A 62 4.72 1.47 -4.98
CA ALA A 62 3.54 2.00 -5.65
C ALA A 62 3.83 2.50 -7.07
N GLU A 63 5.01 3.10 -7.29
CA GLU A 63 5.39 3.62 -8.60
C GLU A 63 6.04 2.56 -9.51
N ASN A 64 6.37 1.39 -8.96
CA ASN A 64 6.95 0.29 -9.73
C ASN A 64 6.02 -0.05 -10.90
N SER A 65 6.54 -0.13 -12.13
CA SER A 65 5.71 -0.36 -13.32
C SER A 65 4.90 -1.66 -13.31
N SER A 66 5.28 -2.66 -12.52
CA SER A 66 4.50 -3.90 -12.30
C SER A 66 3.35 -3.75 -11.30
N VAL A 67 3.23 -2.59 -10.65
CA VAL A 67 2.16 -2.23 -9.71
C VAL A 67 1.39 -1.00 -10.21
N ALA A 68 2.12 0.04 -10.63
CA ALA A 68 1.65 1.26 -11.29
C ALA A 68 0.45 1.91 -10.59
N CYS A 69 0.59 2.15 -9.28
CA CYS A 69 -0.50 2.59 -8.42
C CYS A 69 -0.64 4.11 -8.35
N PHE A 70 0.46 4.79 -8.05
CA PHE A 70 0.58 6.24 -8.11
C PHE A 70 2.04 6.62 -8.35
N PRO A 71 2.30 7.74 -9.05
CA PRO A 71 3.67 8.13 -9.38
C PRO A 71 4.42 8.65 -8.15
N GLY A 72 5.75 8.52 -8.16
CA GLY A 72 6.62 9.04 -7.08
C GLY A 72 6.52 10.54 -6.84
N THR A 73 6.06 11.31 -7.83
CA THR A 73 5.78 12.75 -7.70
C THR A 73 4.54 13.06 -6.85
N ARG A 74 3.85 12.03 -6.33
CA ARG A 74 2.64 12.11 -5.51
C ARG A 74 2.75 11.36 -4.18
N PHE A 75 3.97 11.02 -3.75
CA PHE A 75 4.17 10.33 -2.47
C PHE A 75 3.70 11.13 -1.27
N GLU A 76 3.73 12.46 -1.33
CA GLU A 76 3.19 13.34 -0.30
C GLU A 76 1.68 13.14 -0.07
N GLN A 77 0.97 12.51 -1.01
CA GLN A 77 -0.45 12.16 -0.83
C GLN A 77 -0.65 10.88 -0.02
N PHE A 78 0.41 10.14 0.28
CA PHE A 78 0.34 8.81 0.89
C PHE A 78 1.50 8.56 1.86
N ASP A 79 2.20 9.57 2.37
CA ASP A 79 3.37 9.42 3.27
C ASP A 79 3.01 9.46 4.78
N GLY A 80 1.71 9.50 5.07
CA GLY A 80 1.14 9.37 6.40
C GLY A 80 1.04 7.92 6.89
N SER A 81 0.21 7.70 7.92
CA SER A 81 -0.11 6.35 8.39
C SER A 81 -1.03 5.65 7.39
N HIS A 82 -0.83 4.34 7.20
CA HIS A 82 -1.64 3.47 6.37
C HIS A 82 -2.38 2.45 7.22
N VAL A 83 -3.67 2.28 6.93
CA VAL A 83 -4.45 1.12 7.37
C VAL A 83 -4.91 0.33 6.15
N PHE A 84 -4.98 -0.98 6.31
CA PHE A 84 -5.24 -1.90 5.22
C PHE A 84 -6.47 -2.75 5.48
N TYR A 85 -7.29 -2.84 4.45
CA TYR A 85 -8.44 -3.72 4.42
C TYR A 85 -8.38 -4.65 3.24
N ARG A 86 -8.99 -5.83 3.37
CA ARG A 86 -9.08 -6.77 2.27
C ARG A 86 -10.49 -7.28 2.10
N VAL A 87 -10.98 -7.26 0.87
CA VAL A 87 -12.31 -7.74 0.50
C VAL A 87 -12.22 -8.58 -0.76
N THR A 88 -13.00 -9.65 -0.84
CA THR A 88 -13.12 -10.43 -2.07
C THR A 88 -14.10 -9.74 -3.02
N LEU A 89 -13.66 -9.52 -4.25
CA LEU A 89 -14.53 -9.17 -5.38
C LEU A 89 -14.94 -10.48 -6.09
N PRO A 90 -16.21 -10.92 -6.00
CA PRO A 90 -16.68 -12.12 -6.68
C PRO A 90 -16.55 -12.05 -8.21
N ALA A 91 -16.59 -13.19 -8.89
CA ALA A 91 -16.82 -13.20 -10.34
C ALA A 91 -18.19 -12.59 -10.70
N ALA A 92 -18.36 -12.12 -11.93
CA ALA A 92 -19.59 -11.52 -12.44
C ALA A 92 -20.16 -10.40 -11.53
N SER A 93 -19.29 -9.52 -11.03
CA SER A 93 -19.69 -8.44 -10.13
C SER A 93 -18.92 -7.15 -10.39
N SER A 94 -19.46 -6.04 -9.90
CA SER A 94 -18.76 -4.76 -9.78
C SER A 94 -18.63 -4.38 -8.31
N MET A 95 -17.56 -3.66 -7.99
CA MET A 95 -17.31 -3.12 -6.66
C MET A 95 -17.00 -1.64 -6.76
N LYS A 96 -17.63 -0.86 -5.88
CA LYS A 96 -17.36 0.55 -5.66
C LYS A 96 -16.89 0.73 -4.23
N ILE A 97 -15.78 1.43 -4.06
CA ILE A 97 -15.21 1.77 -2.76
C ILE A 97 -15.20 3.29 -2.66
N VAL A 98 -15.82 3.81 -1.60
CA VAL A 98 -15.87 5.25 -1.31
C VAL A 98 -15.29 5.50 0.07
N LEU A 99 -14.32 6.39 0.15
CA LEU A 99 -13.73 6.85 1.41
C LEU A 99 -14.23 8.26 1.71
N LYS A 100 -14.68 8.46 2.95
CA LYS A 100 -15.09 9.75 3.48
C LYS A 100 -14.25 10.06 4.71
N PRO A 101 -13.21 10.92 4.59
CA PRO A 101 -12.48 11.43 5.74
C PRO A 101 -13.41 12.26 6.63
N GLU A 102 -13.30 12.09 7.94
CA GLU A 102 -13.95 13.00 8.89
C GLU A 102 -13.19 14.34 8.97
N ASP A 103 -13.87 15.41 9.37
CA ASP A 103 -13.30 16.74 9.59
C ASP A 103 -12.45 17.31 8.44
N GLY A 104 -12.71 16.87 7.20
CA GLY A 104 -11.95 17.29 6.03
C GLY A 104 -10.47 16.90 6.06
N LYS A 105 -10.10 15.88 6.83
CA LYS A 105 -8.71 15.39 6.93
C LYS A 105 -8.20 14.96 5.56
N LYS A 106 -6.91 15.20 5.31
CA LYS A 106 -6.21 14.82 4.07
C LYS A 106 -5.90 13.32 4.09
N ILE A 107 -6.95 12.52 3.90
CA ILE A 107 -6.87 11.06 3.85
C ILE A 107 -7.24 10.61 2.44
N ASN A 108 -6.40 9.76 1.86
CA ASN A 108 -6.48 9.31 0.49
C ASN A 108 -6.70 7.80 0.41
N LEU A 109 -7.17 7.36 -0.76
CA LEU A 109 -7.60 5.99 -1.00
C LEU A 109 -6.78 5.41 -2.15
N TYR A 110 -6.36 4.17 -2.00
CA TYR A 110 -5.96 3.34 -3.13
C TYR A 110 -6.46 1.91 -2.93
N ALA A 111 -6.52 1.16 -4.01
CA ALA A 111 -6.83 -0.26 -3.97
C ALA A 111 -5.97 -1.01 -4.98
N LEU A 112 -5.60 -2.24 -4.62
CA LEU A 112 -4.86 -3.17 -5.47
C LEU A 112 -5.74 -4.36 -5.78
N ARG A 113 -5.88 -4.67 -7.06
CA ARG A 113 -6.43 -5.93 -7.53
C ARG A 113 -5.33 -6.99 -7.52
N GLN A 114 -5.54 -8.04 -6.73
CA GLN A 114 -4.67 -9.20 -6.63
C GLN A 114 -5.44 -10.48 -6.92
N SER A 115 -4.71 -11.55 -7.20
CA SER A 115 -5.30 -12.89 -7.30
C SER A 115 -5.99 -13.25 -5.98
N ALA A 116 -7.20 -13.83 -6.06
CA ALA A 116 -7.86 -14.41 -4.90
C ALA A 116 -7.15 -15.67 -4.37
N ARG A 117 -6.16 -16.20 -5.11
CA ARG A 117 -5.38 -17.38 -4.78
C ARG A 117 -3.89 -17.05 -4.65
N GLY A 118 -3.19 -17.78 -3.79
CA GLY A 118 -1.75 -17.65 -3.60
C GLY A 118 -1.36 -16.39 -2.83
N ASP A 119 -0.12 -15.93 -3.03
CA ASP A 119 0.43 -14.80 -2.29
C ASP A 119 -0.29 -13.49 -2.60
N GLN A 120 -0.72 -12.81 -1.53
CA GLN A 120 -1.38 -11.51 -1.56
C GLN A 120 -0.54 -10.50 -0.77
N PRO A 121 0.60 -10.05 -1.34
CA PRO A 121 1.52 -9.17 -0.64
C PRO A 121 0.86 -7.85 -0.26
N VAL A 122 1.36 -7.24 0.81
CA VAL A 122 0.88 -5.98 1.37
C VAL A 122 2.03 -4.99 1.35
N PRO A 123 1.78 -3.69 1.09
CA PRO A 123 2.82 -2.67 1.13
C PRO A 123 3.63 -2.71 2.43
N PRO A 124 4.94 -2.41 2.39
CA PRO A 124 5.72 -2.01 1.21
C PRO A 124 6.18 -3.20 0.33
N ASN A 125 5.82 -4.43 0.67
CA ASN A 125 6.35 -5.64 0.05
C ASN A 125 5.57 -6.09 -1.21
N VAL A 126 4.92 -5.16 -1.91
CA VAL A 126 4.19 -5.44 -3.16
C VAL A 126 5.12 -5.27 -4.35
N SER A 127 5.35 -6.35 -5.08
CA SER A 127 6.13 -6.32 -6.34
C SER A 127 5.27 -6.40 -7.60
N ARG A 128 3.99 -6.78 -7.47
CA ARG A 128 3.05 -6.94 -8.58
C ARG A 128 1.61 -6.71 -8.14
N ALA A 129 0.82 -6.11 -9.02
CA ALA A 129 -0.64 -6.08 -8.95
C ALA A 129 -1.22 -6.36 -10.33
N ILE A 130 -2.44 -6.91 -10.38
CA ILE A 130 -3.17 -7.06 -11.66
C ILE A 130 -3.59 -5.68 -12.16
N SER A 131 -4.02 -4.82 -11.25
CA SER A 131 -4.24 -3.40 -11.45
C SER A 131 -4.22 -2.66 -10.10
N CYS A 132 -4.00 -1.35 -10.13
CA CYS A 132 -4.22 -0.46 -8.99
C CYS A 132 -5.15 0.68 -9.42
N GLU A 133 -5.99 1.13 -8.50
CA GLU A 133 -6.69 2.41 -8.60
C GLU A 133 -6.31 3.28 -7.39
N ALA A 134 -6.07 4.57 -7.61
CA ALA A 134 -5.76 5.52 -6.55
C ALA A 134 -6.60 6.79 -6.71
N SER A 135 -7.11 7.30 -5.60
CA SER A 135 -7.95 8.49 -5.52
C SER A 135 -7.38 9.45 -4.48
N TYR A 136 -6.99 10.63 -4.95
CA TYR A 136 -6.36 11.70 -4.19
C TYR A 136 -6.56 13.03 -4.95
N PRO A 137 -6.37 14.20 -4.32
CA PRO A 137 -6.46 15.47 -5.02
C PRO A 137 -5.33 15.59 -6.05
N ILE A 138 -5.67 15.50 -7.34
CA ILE A 138 -4.70 15.67 -8.43
C ILE A 138 -4.33 17.16 -8.62
N TYR A 139 -5.23 18.05 -8.19
CA TYR A 139 -5.17 19.49 -8.44
C TYR A 139 -5.31 20.35 -7.17
N ALA A 140 -4.89 19.85 -6.00
CA ALA A 140 -4.77 20.75 -4.85
C ALA A 140 -3.75 21.87 -5.19
N ASN A 141 -4.14 23.15 -5.00
CA ASN A 141 -3.36 24.36 -5.33
C ASN A 141 -3.41 24.87 -6.78
N VAL A 142 -4.53 24.71 -7.48
CA VAL A 142 -4.76 25.49 -8.70
C VAL A 142 -5.17 26.91 -8.32
N SER A 143 -4.56 27.92 -8.96
CA SER A 143 -4.92 29.33 -8.83
C SER A 143 -6.43 29.52 -8.82
N ALA A 144 -6.95 30.46 -8.00
CA ALA A 144 -8.36 30.84 -7.96
C ALA A 144 -8.95 31.21 -9.33
N THR A 145 -8.08 31.56 -10.30
CA THR A 145 -8.45 31.89 -11.68
C THR A 145 -8.51 30.68 -12.63
N ARG A 146 -7.99 29.51 -12.25
CA ARG A 146 -8.00 28.31 -13.11
C ARG A 146 -9.16 27.40 -12.70
N ARG A 147 -10.16 27.28 -13.58
CA ARG A 147 -11.22 26.29 -13.42
C ARG A 147 -10.61 24.89 -13.43
N VAL A 148 -10.73 24.19 -12.31
CA VAL A 148 -10.40 22.77 -12.24
C VAL A 148 -11.59 22.02 -12.82
N GLN A 149 -11.44 21.42 -13.99
CA GLN A 149 -12.52 20.63 -14.59
C GLN A 149 -12.81 19.35 -13.81
N ASN A 150 -11.85 18.90 -12.99
CA ASN A 150 -11.94 17.71 -12.16
C ASN A 150 -11.81 18.13 -10.69
N GLU A 151 -12.86 18.72 -10.14
CA GLU A 151 -12.93 19.03 -8.72
C GLU A 151 -12.83 17.74 -7.89
N ASP A 152 -12.21 17.88 -6.72
CA ASP A 152 -12.11 16.80 -5.76
C ASP A 152 -13.49 16.56 -5.11
N THR A 153 -14.28 15.66 -5.68
CA THR A 153 -15.63 15.31 -5.23
C THR A 153 -15.64 14.17 -4.19
N GLY A 154 -14.47 13.76 -3.71
CA GLY A 154 -14.30 12.69 -2.73
C GLY A 154 -13.32 11.61 -3.20
N ARG A 155 -13.20 10.57 -2.38
CA ARG A 155 -12.27 9.46 -2.62
C ARG A 155 -13.04 8.25 -3.08
N LYS A 156 -12.81 7.83 -4.33
CA LYS A 156 -13.55 6.72 -4.93
C LYS A 156 -12.67 5.91 -5.87
N VAL A 157 -12.79 4.59 -5.80
CA VAL A 157 -12.23 3.64 -6.77
C VAL A 157 -13.28 2.59 -7.13
N GLU A 158 -13.20 2.04 -8.34
CA GLU A 158 -14.17 1.08 -8.86
C GLU A 158 -13.46 -0.08 -9.55
N TYR A 159 -14.01 -1.28 -9.40
CA TYR A 159 -13.54 -2.48 -10.06
C TYR A 159 -14.69 -3.28 -10.66
N ILE A 160 -14.41 -3.94 -11.78
CA ILE A 160 -15.32 -4.93 -12.37
C ILE A 160 -14.60 -6.27 -12.47
N SER A 161 -15.31 -7.34 -12.14
CA SER A 161 -14.91 -8.70 -12.46
C SER A 161 -15.90 -9.36 -13.42
N VAL A 162 -15.36 -10.18 -14.33
CA VAL A 162 -16.15 -10.94 -15.30
C VAL A 162 -16.17 -12.41 -14.91
N ASN A 163 -15.02 -13.08 -14.99
CA ASN A 163 -14.95 -14.55 -14.90
C ASN A 163 -14.24 -15.07 -13.64
N SER A 164 -13.52 -14.22 -12.90
CA SER A 164 -12.62 -14.66 -11.83
C SER A 164 -12.81 -13.82 -10.58
N PRO A 165 -12.89 -14.42 -9.38
CA PRO A 165 -12.84 -13.63 -8.16
C PRO A 165 -11.44 -13.02 -7.98
N TYR A 166 -11.39 -11.85 -7.37
CA TYR A 166 -10.15 -11.15 -7.03
C TYR A 166 -10.10 -10.81 -5.54
N SER A 167 -8.89 -10.69 -5.01
CA SER A 167 -8.66 -10.08 -3.70
C SER A 167 -8.37 -8.60 -3.92
N ILE A 168 -9.19 -7.74 -3.34
CA ILE A 168 -8.99 -6.30 -3.38
C ILE A 168 -8.37 -5.88 -2.05
N LEU A 169 -7.10 -5.46 -2.08
CA LEU A 169 -6.44 -4.84 -0.94
C LEU A 169 -6.67 -3.33 -1.02
N ILE A 170 -7.35 -2.77 -0.04
CA ILE A 170 -7.66 -1.35 0.09
C ILE A 170 -6.65 -0.74 1.06
N GLY A 171 -5.99 0.33 0.64
CA GLY A 171 -5.17 1.17 1.49
C GLY A 171 -5.83 2.52 1.72
N VAL A 172 -5.98 2.89 2.98
CA VAL A 172 -6.37 4.23 3.39
C VAL A 172 -5.14 4.86 4.04
N ALA A 173 -4.70 6.00 3.50
CA ALA A 173 -3.44 6.63 3.90
C ALA A 173 -3.63 8.11 4.20
N GLY A 174 -2.93 8.60 5.22
CA GLY A 174 -2.77 10.03 5.42
C GLY A 174 -1.84 10.66 4.39
N ALA A 175 -2.09 11.92 4.03
CA ALA A 175 -1.20 12.76 3.25
C ALA A 175 -0.39 13.71 4.14
N GLU A 176 0.73 14.21 3.61
CA GLU A 176 1.62 15.18 4.25
C GLU A 176 2.05 14.73 5.67
N GLY A 177 2.31 13.43 5.80
CA GLY A 177 2.74 12.79 7.03
C GLY A 177 1.65 12.59 8.08
N LEU A 178 0.37 12.83 7.77
CA LEU A 178 -0.77 12.68 8.69
C LEU A 178 -0.88 11.24 9.24
N THR A 179 -0.84 11.09 10.56
CA THR A 179 -0.94 9.78 11.24
C THR A 179 -2.24 9.56 11.98
N GLU A 180 -3.06 10.59 12.10
CA GLU A 180 -4.30 10.58 12.87
C GLU A 180 -5.46 11.13 12.04
N GLY A 181 -6.65 10.60 12.29
CA GLY A 181 -7.86 10.96 11.58
C GLY A 181 -8.80 9.77 11.46
N SER A 182 -10.07 10.01 11.70
CA SER A 182 -11.14 9.05 11.50
C SER A 182 -11.68 9.15 10.07
N PHE A 183 -12.26 8.06 9.60
CA PHE A 183 -12.89 8.01 8.29
C PHE A 183 -13.96 6.91 8.24
N ASP A 184 -14.89 7.06 7.29
CA ASP A 184 -15.80 6.00 6.88
C ASP A 184 -15.39 5.45 5.51
N LEU A 185 -15.35 4.12 5.41
CA LEU A 185 -15.12 3.38 4.18
C LEU A 185 -16.40 2.64 3.81
N TYR A 186 -17.00 3.03 2.69
CA TYR A 186 -18.18 2.40 2.12
C TYR A 186 -17.77 1.48 0.99
N ILE A 187 -18.33 0.28 0.99
CA ILE A 187 -18.10 -0.73 -0.04
C ILE A 187 -19.46 -1.18 -0.55
N GLU A 188 -19.61 -1.20 -1.87
CA GLU A 188 -20.78 -1.70 -2.55
C GLU A 188 -20.31 -2.75 -3.56
N ILE A 189 -20.88 -3.95 -3.53
CA ILE A 189 -20.62 -5.05 -4.45
C ILE A 189 -21.94 -5.44 -5.09
N LYS A 190 -22.05 -5.31 -6.41
CA LYS A 190 -23.28 -5.62 -7.14
C LYS A 190 -23.05 -6.73 -8.17
N PRO A 191 -24.03 -7.62 -8.41
CA PRO A 191 -24.03 -8.46 -9.60
C PRO A 191 -23.90 -7.59 -10.86
N ARG A 192 -23.14 -8.10 -11.84
CA ARG A 192 -22.98 -7.45 -13.14
C ARG A 192 -24.07 -7.87 -14.11
#